data_AF-A0A3D0DVN0-F1
#
_entry.id   AF-A0A3D0DVN0-F1
#
_cell.length_a   1.000
_cell.length_b   1.000
_cell.length_c   1.000
_cell.angle_alpha   90.00
_cell.angle_beta   90.00
_cell.angle_gamma   90.00
#
_symmetry.space_group_name_H-M   'P 1'
#
loop_
_entity.id
_entity.type
_entity.pdbx_description
1 polymer ?
#
loop_
_entity_poly.entity_id
_entity_poly.type
_entity_poly.pdbx_seq_one_letter_code
_entity_poly.pdbx_strand_id
1 'polypeptide(L)' 'MAGVQAEVETALSDFLPAAGAEPAKLHDAMRYTTLGGGKRVRPLLVYASGDLFGADPAALA' A
#
# COMPACT_ATOMS: atom_id res chain seq x y z
N MET A 1 4.47 -13.93 5.78
CA MET A 1 3.57 -13.53 4.67
C MET A 1 2.21 -12.98 5.11
N ALA A 2 1.57 -13.45 6.19
CA ALA A 2 0.21 -13.00 6.58
C ALA A 2 0.07 -11.50 6.95
N GLY A 3 1.18 -10.75 7.08
CA GLY A 3 1.19 -9.31 7.38
C GLY A 3 1.33 -8.38 6.17
N VAL A 4 1.74 -8.88 4.99
CA VAL A 4 2.08 -8.02 3.84
C VAL A 4 0.89 -7.19 3.37
N GLN A 5 -0.33 -7.74 3.46
CA GLN A 5 -1.52 -6.98 3.11
C GLN A 5 -1.68 -5.74 4.01
N ALA A 6 -1.54 -5.91 5.33
CA ALA A 6 -1.72 -4.82 6.29
C ALA A 6 -0.60 -3.77 6.21
N GLU A 7 0.65 -4.20 6.01
CA GLU A 7 1.77 -3.29 5.75
C GLU A 7 1.52 -2.44 4.51
N VAL A 8 1.08 -3.08 3.42
CA VAL A 8 0.80 -2.38 2.16
C VAL A 8 -0.40 -1.43 2.30
N GLU A 9 -1.46 -1.78 3.02
CA GLU A 9 -2.56 -0.84 3.28
C GLU A 9 -2.06 0.40 4.06
N THR A 10 -1.16 0.20 5.01
CA THR A 10 -0.57 1.29 5.80
C THR A 10 0.28 2.19 4.91
N ALA A 11 1.23 1.61 4.16
CA ALA A 11 2.08 2.36 3.24
C ALA A 11 1.26 3.12 2.18
N LEU A 12 0.27 2.48 1.55
CA LEU A 12 -0.62 3.13 0.59
C LEU A 12 -1.42 4.27 1.20
N SER A 13 -1.85 4.13 2.46
CA SER A 13 -2.55 5.20 3.18
C SER A 13 -1.66 6.42 3.40
N ASP A 14 -0.38 6.19 3.70
CA ASP A 14 0.62 7.23 3.97
C ASP A 14 1.04 7.98 2.69
N PHE A 15 1.03 7.31 1.54
CA PHE A 15 1.29 7.94 0.24
C PHE A 15 0.10 8.75 -0.31
N LEU A 16 -1.11 8.56 0.22
CA LEU A 16 -2.30 9.26 -0.25
C LEU A 16 -2.59 10.50 0.59
N PRO A 17 -2.96 11.64 -0.02
CA PRO A 17 -3.44 12.80 0.71
C PRO A 17 -4.63 12.45 1.61
N ALA A 18 -4.84 13.22 2.67
CA ALA A 18 -6.03 13.09 3.49
C ALA A 18 -7.30 13.35 2.67
N ALA A 19 -8.37 12.59 2.90
CA ALA A 19 -9.62 12.73 2.14
C ALA A 19 -10.23 14.16 2.22
N GLY A 20 -10.02 14.86 3.34
CA GLY A 20 -10.49 16.23 3.54
C GLY A 20 -9.56 17.32 3.00
N ALA A 21 -8.38 16.97 2.46
CA ALA A 21 -7.47 17.95 1.88
C ALA A 21 -7.95 18.35 0.48
N GLU A 22 -7.89 19.64 0.14
CA GLU A 22 -8.30 20.10 -1.19
C GLU A 22 -7.34 19.61 -2.28
N PRO A 23 -7.84 19.10 -3.44
CA PRO A 23 -9.25 18.90 -3.81
C PRO A 23 -9.90 17.66 -3.18
N ALA A 24 -10.83 17.86 -2.24
CA ALA A 24 -11.32 16.78 -1.35
C ALA A 24 -11.96 15.60 -2.10
N LYS A 25 -12.80 15.88 -3.10
CA LYS A 25 -13.50 14.83 -3.87
C LYS A 25 -12.54 13.93 -4.65
N LEU A 26 -11.43 14.48 -5.15
CA LEU A 26 -10.43 13.71 -5.87
C LEU A 26 -9.68 12.79 -4.90
N HIS A 27 -9.22 13.32 -3.77
CA HIS A 27 -8.49 12.55 -2.78
C HIS A 27 -9.35 11.45 -2.16
N ASP A 28 -10.63 11.72 -1.90
CA ASP A 28 -11.58 10.70 -1.44
C ASP A 28 -11.71 9.56 -2.47
N ALA A 29 -11.89 9.88 -3.76
CA ALA A 29 -11.96 8.87 -4.82
C ALA A 29 -10.68 8.03 -4.95
N MET A 30 -9.50 8.65 -4.78
CA MET A 30 -8.21 7.96 -4.78
C MET A 30 -8.09 7.00 -3.60
N ARG A 31 -8.45 7.45 -2.38
CA ARG A 31 -8.42 6.62 -1.17
C ARG A 31 -9.43 5.48 -1.25
N TYR A 32 -10.65 5.74 -1.72
CA TYR A 32 -11.67 4.70 -1.93
C TYR A 32 -11.17 3.59 -2.85
N THR A 33 -10.62 3.95 -4.01
CA THR A 33 -10.16 2.98 -5.01
C THR A 33 -8.93 2.21 -4.53
N THR A 34 -8.01 2.90 -3.84
CA THR A 34 -6.72 2.32 -3.45
C THR A 34 -6.81 1.49 -2.16
N LEU A 35 -7.56 1.96 -1.16
CA LEU A 35 -7.64 1.39 0.20
C LEU A 35 -8.91 0.55 0.43
N GLY A 36 -9.80 0.41 -0.56
CA GLY A 36 -11.01 -0.42 -0.49
C GLY A 36 -10.76 -1.95 -0.40
N GLY A 37 -9.53 -2.36 -0.05
CA GLY A 37 -9.09 -3.73 0.03
C GLY A 37 -8.62 -4.32 -1.31
N GLY A 38 -8.52 -5.64 -1.34
CA GLY A 38 -8.01 -6.41 -2.48
C GLY A 38 -6.93 -7.40 -2.06
N LYS A 39 -6.61 -8.36 -2.92
CA LYS A 39 -5.67 -9.46 -2.61
C LYS A 39 -4.20 -9.04 -2.52
N ARG A 40 -3.87 -7.80 -2.96
CA ARG A 40 -2.51 -7.25 -3.00
C ARG A 40 -1.46 -8.22 -3.57
N VAL A 41 -1.81 -8.93 -4.64
CA VAL A 41 -0.94 -9.95 -5.25
C VAL A 41 0.38 -9.38 -5.73
N ARG A 42 0.37 -8.19 -6.36
CA ARG A 42 1.60 -7.55 -6.85
C ARG A 42 2.56 -7.18 -5.70
N PRO A 43 2.11 -6.47 -4.64
CA PRO A 43 2.92 -6.29 -3.43
C PRO A 43 3.43 -7.60 -2.82
N LEU A 44 2.60 -8.63 -2.71
CA LEU A 44 3.03 -9.93 -2.17
C LEU A 44 4.20 -10.53 -2.96
N LEU A 45 4.21 -10.39 -4.28
CA LEU A 45 5.33 -10.82 -5.14
C LEU A 45 6.59 -9.98 -4.93
N VAL A 46 6.45 -8.67 -4.68
CA VAL A 46 7.58 -7.78 -4.37
C VAL A 46 8.23 -8.18 -3.05
N TYR A 47 7.44 -8.34 -2.00
CA TYR A 47 7.93 -8.76 -0.68
C TYR A 47 8.57 -10.14 -0.73
N ALA A 48 7.94 -11.12 -1.39
CA ALA A 48 8.51 -12.46 -1.52
C ALA A 48 9.83 -12.46 -2.31
N SER A 49 9.96 -11.60 -3.32
CA SER A 49 11.21 -11.44 -4.05
C SER A 49 12.28 -10.75 -3.19
N GLY A 50 11.92 -9.73 -2.43
CA GLY A 50 12.81 -9.06 -1.48
C GLY A 50 13.35 -10.03 -0.45
N ASP A 51 12.48 -10.83 0.18
CA ASP A 51 12.86 -11.89 1.11
C ASP A 51 13.83 -12.90 0.48
N LEU A 52 13.57 -13.31 -0.77
CA LEU A 52 14.41 -14.26 -1.50
C LEU A 52 15.84 -13.75 -1.75
N PHE A 53 15.99 -12.45 -1.99
CA PHE A 53 17.27 -11.83 -2.32
C PHE A 53 17.91 -11.05 -1.16
N GLY A 54 17.30 -11.08 0.04
CA GLY A 54 17.81 -10.36 1.22
C GLY A 54 17.73 -8.84 1.10
N ALA A 55 16.69 -8.32 0.43
CA ALA A 55 16.44 -6.89 0.35
C ALA A 55 16.10 -6.30 1.72
N ASP A 56 16.42 -5.02 1.92
CA ASP A 56 15.98 -4.27 3.10
C ASP A 56 14.44 -4.14 3.09
N PRO A 57 13.72 -4.65 4.13
CA PRO A 57 12.28 -4.50 4.22
C PRO A 57 11.79 -3.05 4.14
N ALA A 58 12.58 -2.09 4.64
CA ALA A 58 12.22 -0.68 4.57
C ALA A 58 12.21 -0.12 3.13
N ALA A 59 12.90 -0.79 2.19
CA ALA A 59 12.90 -0.42 0.78
C ALA A 59 11.73 -1.05 -0.02
N LEU A 60 10.96 -1.96 0.59
CA LEU A 60 9.83 -2.66 -0.04
C LEU A 60 8.47 -2.00 0.28
N ALA A 61 8.43 -1.10 1.26
CA ALA A 61 7.25 -0.38 1.73
C ALA A 61 7.05 0.95 1.00
#